data_AF-A0A7K0LNL5-F1
#
_entry.id   AF-A0A7K0LNL5-F1
#
_cell.length_a   1.000
_cell.length_b   1.000
_cell.length_c   1.000
_cell.angle_alpha   90.00
_cell.angle_beta   90.00
_cell.angle_gamma   90.00
#
_symmetry.space_group_name_H-M   'P 1'
#
loop_
_entity.id
_entity.type
_entity.pdbx_description
1 polymer ?
#
loop_
_entity_poly.entity_id
_entity_poly.type
_entity_poly.pdbx_seq_one_letter_code
_entity_poly.pdbx_strand_id
1 'polypeptide(L)'
;MSTEAIPALSLVPKDSAGQSAKDFKTDQEVRWCPGCGDYAILAAVQSFLPELGLARENIVFVSGIGCSSRFPYYMNTYGMHSIHGRAPAIASGLAMSRPDLSVWVITGDGDA
;
A
#
# COMPACT_ATOMS: atom_id res chain seq x y z
N MET A 1 -6.51 -16.49 -3.39
CA MET A 1 -5.50 -16.92 -4.38
C MET A 1 -4.25 -17.32 -3.60
N SER A 2 -3.62 -18.49 -3.83
CA SER A 2 -2.44 -18.87 -3.02
C SER A 2 -1.24 -17.98 -3.37
N THR A 3 -0.59 -17.35 -2.39
CA THR A 3 0.60 -16.50 -2.57
C THR A 3 1.78 -17.23 -3.22
N GLU A 4 1.77 -18.57 -3.24
CA GLU A 4 2.74 -19.38 -3.99
C GLU A 4 2.75 -19.05 -5.49
N ALA A 5 1.69 -18.43 -6.01
CA ALA A 5 1.60 -17.96 -7.39
C ALA A 5 2.42 -16.67 -7.66
N ILE A 6 2.91 -15.96 -6.64
CA ILE A 6 3.69 -14.73 -6.80
C ILE A 6 5.08 -14.93 -6.17
N PRO A 7 6.09 -15.35 -6.97
CA PRO A 7 7.44 -15.62 -6.46
C PRO A 7 8.06 -14.48 -5.67
N ALA A 8 7.75 -13.23 -6.05
CA ALA A 8 8.23 -12.02 -5.41
C ALA A 8 7.75 -11.85 -3.94
N LEU A 9 6.73 -12.59 -3.50
CA LEU A 9 6.20 -12.52 -2.14
C LEU A 9 6.60 -13.72 -1.27
N SER A 10 7.45 -14.62 -1.78
CA SER A 10 7.86 -15.84 -1.08
C SER A 10 8.56 -15.60 0.26
N LEU A 11 9.20 -14.44 0.42
CA LEU A 11 9.93 -14.06 1.63
C LEU A 11 9.10 -13.20 2.59
N VAL A 12 7.90 -12.76 2.18
CA VAL A 12 7.08 -11.84 2.98
C VAL A 12 6.25 -12.64 4.00
N PRO A 13 6.36 -12.37 5.31
CA PRO A 13 5.62 -13.14 6.30
C PRO A 13 4.11 -12.96 6.15
N LYS A 14 3.41 -14.10 6.21
CA LYS A 14 1.95 -14.20 6.08
C LYS A 14 1.26 -13.87 7.39
N ASP A 15 0.01 -13.49 7.27
CA ASP A 15 -0.85 -13.34 8.42
C ASP A 15 -1.24 -14.70 9.01
N SER A 16 -1.29 -14.76 10.34
CA SER A 16 -1.69 -15.96 11.08
C SER A 16 -3.20 -16.05 11.32
N ALA A 17 -3.94 -14.95 11.15
CA ALA A 17 -5.28 -14.81 11.72
C ALA A 17 -6.43 -14.54 10.73
N GLY A 18 -6.24 -14.47 9.41
CA GLY A 18 -7.33 -14.12 8.50
C GLY A 18 -7.76 -12.65 8.67
N GLN A 19 -7.68 -11.88 7.59
CA GLN A 19 -8.00 -10.45 7.60
C GLN A 19 -9.22 -10.14 6.74
N SER A 20 -9.78 -8.97 6.95
CA SER A 20 -10.89 -8.41 6.19
C SER A 20 -10.53 -7.02 5.64
N ALA A 21 -11.32 -6.52 4.69
CA ALA A 21 -11.09 -5.19 4.14
C ALA A 21 -11.16 -4.06 5.20
N LYS A 22 -11.85 -4.29 6.32
CA LYS A 22 -11.95 -3.33 7.41
C LYS A 22 -10.61 -3.17 8.14
N ASP A 23 -9.82 -4.22 8.22
CA ASP A 23 -8.54 -4.21 8.96
C ASP A 23 -7.48 -3.34 8.27
N PHE A 24 -7.65 -3.07 6.97
CA PHE A 24 -6.78 -2.21 6.17
C PHE A 24 -7.23 -0.74 6.15
N LYS A 25 -8.32 -0.38 6.84
CA LYS A 25 -8.83 1.00 6.91
C LYS A 25 -8.33 1.71 8.16
N THR A 26 -7.98 2.98 8.02
CA THR A 26 -7.70 3.87 9.15
C THR A 26 -8.96 4.61 9.60
N ASP A 27 -8.89 5.30 10.74
CA ASP A 27 -9.91 6.25 11.22
C ASP A 27 -9.80 7.64 10.57
N GLN A 28 -8.78 7.88 9.75
CA GLN A 28 -8.55 9.15 9.08
C GLN A 28 -9.63 9.47 8.06
N GLU A 29 -10.13 10.70 8.10
CA GLU A 29 -11.06 11.22 7.11
C GLU A 29 -10.37 11.40 5.75
N VAL A 30 -10.99 10.85 4.70
CA VAL A 30 -10.49 10.95 3.33
C VAL A 30 -10.79 12.33 2.77
N ARG A 31 -9.73 13.10 2.47
CA ARG A 31 -9.81 14.50 2.01
C ARG A 31 -9.82 14.68 0.49
N TRP A 32 -10.30 13.69 -0.26
CA TRP A 32 -10.46 13.82 -1.71
C TRP A 32 -11.78 14.51 -2.05
N CYS A 33 -11.85 15.13 -3.22
CA CYS A 33 -13.07 15.77 -3.68
C CYS A 33 -14.21 14.74 -3.84
N PRO A 34 -15.48 15.10 -3.57
CA PRO A 34 -16.61 14.22 -3.86
C PRO A 34 -16.60 13.78 -5.34
N GLY A 35 -16.70 12.47 -5.57
CA GLY A 35 -16.64 11.88 -6.92
C GLY A 35 -15.23 11.62 -7.46
N CYS A 36 -14.17 11.86 -6.67
CA CYS A 36 -12.80 11.52 -7.07
C CYS A 36 -12.63 10.01 -7.30
N GLY A 37 -11.91 9.63 -8.35
CA GLY A 37 -11.63 8.22 -8.69
C GLY A 37 -10.75 7.49 -7.66
N ASP A 38 -9.95 8.22 -6.89
CA ASP A 38 -9.06 7.65 -5.88
C ASP A 38 -9.83 6.86 -4.79
N TYR A 39 -11.10 7.21 -4.53
CA TYR A 39 -11.97 6.43 -3.64
C TYR A 39 -12.17 4.99 -4.13
N ALA A 40 -12.34 4.80 -5.44
CA ALA A 40 -12.53 3.47 -6.02
C ALA A 40 -11.23 2.66 -5.94
N ILE A 41 -10.08 3.30 -6.21
CA ILE A 41 -8.75 2.67 -6.09
C ILE A 41 -8.50 2.24 -4.64
N LEU A 42 -8.75 3.13 -3.67
CA LEU A 42 -8.59 2.83 -2.25
C LEU A 42 -9.47 1.64 -1.81
N ALA A 43 -10.75 1.66 -2.18
CA ALA A 43 -11.68 0.58 -1.84
C ALA A 43 -11.28 -0.76 -2.47
N ALA A 44 -10.82 -0.74 -3.73
CA ALA A 44 -10.36 -1.94 -4.43
C ALA A 44 -9.11 -2.54 -3.75
N VAL A 45 -8.12 -1.70 -3.43
CA VAL A 45 -6.89 -2.15 -2.74
C VAL A 45 -7.21 -2.70 -1.36
N GLN A 46 -8.00 -1.99 -0.55
CA GLN A 46 -8.39 -2.46 0.79
C GLN A 46 -9.16 -3.78 0.74
N SER A 47 -9.93 -4.04 -0.32
CA SER A 47 -10.65 -5.30 -0.50
C SER A 47 -9.75 -6.43 -0.99
N PHE A 48 -8.71 -6.10 -1.77
CA PHE A 48 -7.78 -7.07 -2.33
C PHE A 48 -6.70 -7.54 -1.34
N LEU A 49 -6.15 -6.64 -0.51
CA LEU A 49 -5.04 -6.99 0.40
C LEU A 49 -5.31 -8.18 1.34
N PRO A 50 -6.52 -8.37 1.90
CA PRO A 50 -6.85 -9.58 2.65
C PRO A 50 -6.65 -10.88 1.86
N GLU A 51 -6.95 -10.86 0.56
CA GLU A 51 -6.81 -12.04 -0.31
C GLU A 51 -5.35 -12.39 -0.59
N LEU A 52 -4.45 -11.43 -0.41
CA LEU A 52 -3.00 -11.63 -0.51
C LEU A 52 -2.43 -12.35 0.72
N GLY A 53 -3.16 -12.39 1.84
CA GLY A 53 -2.79 -13.17 3.03
C GLY A 53 -1.48 -12.75 3.71
N LEU A 54 -0.96 -11.56 3.42
CA LEU A 54 0.23 -11.02 4.07
C LEU A 54 -0.13 -10.35 5.39
N ALA A 55 0.77 -10.39 6.37
CA ALA A 55 0.58 -9.59 7.58
C ALA A 55 0.65 -8.11 7.21
N ARG A 56 -0.31 -7.32 7.70
CA ARG A 56 -0.43 -5.88 7.41
C ARG A 56 0.81 -5.07 7.79
N GLU A 57 1.52 -5.48 8.84
CA GLU A 57 2.80 -4.92 9.28
C GLU A 57 3.98 -5.23 8.33
N ASN A 58 3.80 -6.12 7.36
CA ASN A 58 4.79 -6.42 6.32
C ASN A 58 4.46 -5.77 4.97
N ILE A 59 3.35 -5.03 4.88
CA ILE A 59 2.98 -4.26 3.69
C ILE A 59 3.38 -2.79 3.92
N VAL A 60 4.06 -2.19 2.94
CA VAL A 60 4.49 -0.79 3.00
C VAL A 60 4.06 -0.04 1.75
N PHE A 61 3.27 1.02 1.92
CA PHE A 61 2.92 1.94 0.82
C PHE A 61 3.84 3.16 0.84
N VAL A 62 4.57 3.40 -0.25
CA VAL A 62 5.40 4.58 -0.45
C VAL A 62 4.74 5.48 -1.49
N SER A 63 4.56 6.76 -1.18
CA SER A 63 3.98 7.74 -2.10
C SER A 63 4.82 9.02 -2.20
N GLY A 64 4.65 9.81 -3.25
CA GLY A 64 5.32 11.12 -3.40
C GLY A 64 4.44 12.26 -2.86
N ILE A 65 4.09 13.25 -3.68
CA ILE A 65 3.24 14.39 -3.29
C ILE A 65 2.10 14.59 -4.30
N GLY A 66 0.88 14.71 -3.80
CA GLY A 66 -0.32 14.93 -4.61
C GLY A 66 -1.59 14.47 -3.90
N CYS A 67 -2.73 14.59 -4.57
CA CYS A 67 -3.99 14.02 -4.08
C CYS A 67 -3.85 12.50 -3.90
N SER A 68 -3.41 11.81 -4.94
CA SER A 68 -3.13 10.37 -4.92
C SER A 68 -2.16 9.98 -3.80
N SER A 69 -1.13 10.79 -3.55
CA SER A 69 -0.06 10.48 -2.59
C SER A 69 -0.50 10.55 -1.12
N ARG A 70 -1.75 10.99 -0.84
CA ARG A 70 -2.36 10.83 0.49
C ARG A 70 -2.77 9.39 0.80
N PHE A 71 -2.73 8.48 -0.18
CA PHE A 71 -3.16 7.09 -0.03
C PHE A 71 -2.61 6.38 1.21
N PRO A 72 -1.31 6.48 1.58
CA PRO A 72 -0.79 5.78 2.76
C PRO A 72 -1.43 6.21 4.08
N TYR A 73 -2.01 7.42 4.16
CA TYR A 73 -2.73 7.86 5.37
C TYR A 73 -4.05 7.11 5.58
N TYR A 74 -4.59 6.49 4.53
CA TYR A 74 -5.88 5.80 4.57
C TYR A 74 -5.72 4.28 4.64
N MET A 75 -4.49 3.80 4.76
CA MET A 75 -4.12 2.39 4.84
C MET A 75 -3.60 2.06 6.25
N ASN A 76 -4.19 1.06 6.90
CA ASN A 76 -3.72 0.57 8.19
C ASN A 76 -2.56 -0.45 8.03
N THR A 77 -1.49 0.01 7.39
CA THR A 77 -0.22 -0.69 7.17
C THR A 77 0.93 0.26 7.52
N TYR A 78 2.19 -0.15 7.31
CA TYR A 78 3.24 0.86 7.26
C TYR A 78 3.10 1.70 5.98
N GLY A 79 3.49 2.96 6.07
CA GLY A 79 3.38 3.91 4.97
C GLY A 79 4.38 5.05 5.08
N MET A 80 4.86 5.52 3.92
CA MET A 80 5.70 6.70 3.82
C MET A 80 5.12 7.65 2.78
N HIS A 81 4.69 8.82 3.24
CA HIS A 81 4.41 9.97 2.37
C HIS A 81 5.71 10.75 2.21
N SER A 82 6.35 10.55 1.05
CA SER A 82 7.72 11.00 0.81
C SER A 82 7.77 12.38 0.16
N ILE A 83 8.73 12.62 -0.74
CA ILE A 83 8.90 13.88 -1.46
C ILE A 83 8.52 13.72 -2.92
N HIS A 84 8.08 14.82 -3.52
CA HIS A 84 7.54 14.85 -4.88
C HIS A 84 8.51 14.22 -5.88
N GLY A 85 8.05 13.28 -6.72
CA GLY A 85 8.92 12.66 -7.73
C GLY A 85 9.90 11.62 -7.21
N ARG A 86 9.84 11.20 -5.93
CA ARG A 86 10.87 10.33 -5.32
C ARG A 86 10.34 9.06 -4.66
N ALA A 87 9.04 8.77 -4.77
CA ALA A 87 8.48 7.53 -4.23
C ALA A 87 9.19 6.28 -4.77
N PRO A 88 9.47 6.15 -6.10
CA PRO A 88 10.20 4.99 -6.61
C PRO A 88 11.62 4.88 -6.06
N ALA A 89 12.36 5.99 -5.95
CA ALA A 89 13.73 5.99 -5.44
C ALA A 89 13.80 5.46 -4.00
N ILE A 90 12.86 5.88 -3.15
CA ILE A 90 12.80 5.41 -1.76
C ILE A 90 12.30 3.97 -1.68
N ALA A 91 11.27 3.63 -2.44
CA ALA A 91 10.73 2.27 -2.50
C ALA A 91 11.78 1.25 -2.95
N SER A 92 12.63 1.59 -3.92
CA SER A 92 13.74 0.74 -4.35
C SER A 92 14.74 0.49 -3.23
N GLY A 93 15.17 1.53 -2.50
CA GLY A 93 16.05 1.37 -1.35
C GLY A 93 15.45 0.47 -0.28
N LEU A 94 14.16 0.66 0.02
CA LEU A 94 13.45 -0.16 0.99
C LEU A 94 13.38 -1.63 0.56
N ALA A 95 12.91 -1.90 -0.68
CA ALA A 95 12.78 -3.25 -1.21
C ALA A 95 14.13 -4.00 -1.28
N MET A 96 15.23 -3.31 -1.60
CA MET A 96 16.57 -3.90 -1.61
C MET A 96 17.08 -4.23 -0.19
N SER A 97 16.76 -3.38 0.79
CA SER A 97 17.22 -3.56 2.17
C SER A 97 16.40 -4.58 2.98
N ARG A 98 15.12 -4.73 2.63
CA ARG A 98 14.12 -5.54 3.35
C ARG A 98 13.32 -6.39 2.37
N PRO A 99 13.90 -7.49 1.86
CA PRO A 99 13.23 -8.39 0.92
C PRO A 99 12.06 -9.15 1.56
N ASP A 100 11.90 -9.08 2.88
CA ASP A 100 10.81 -9.63 3.67
C ASP A 100 9.59 -8.69 3.76
N LEU A 101 9.60 -7.55 3.07
CA LEU A 101 8.47 -6.61 2.99
C LEU A 101 7.82 -6.63 1.60
N SER A 102 6.50 -6.47 1.57
CA SER A 102 5.75 -6.18 0.36
C SER A 102 5.67 -4.66 0.17
N VAL A 103 6.48 -4.14 -0.74
CA VAL A 103 6.60 -2.70 -0.99
C VAL A 103 5.74 -2.29 -2.19
N TRP A 104 4.87 -1.30 -2.00
CA TRP A 104 3.93 -0.78 -2.99
C TRP A 104 4.18 0.71 -3.22
N VAL A 105 4.10 1.14 -4.47
CA VAL A 105 4.20 2.57 -4.82
C VAL A 105 2.83 3.08 -5.26
N ILE A 106 2.39 4.19 -4.68
CA ILE A 106 1.22 4.94 -5.12
C ILE A 106 1.68 6.34 -5.51
N THR A 107 1.45 6.72 -6.76
CA THR A 107 1.88 8.00 -7.30
C THR A 107 0.81 8.57 -8.22
N GLY A 108 0.75 9.90 -8.31
CA GLY A 108 0.01 10.59 -9.36
C GLY A 108 0.76 10.52 -10.69
N ASP A 109 0.07 10.87 -11.76
CA ASP A 109 0.64 11.02 -13.11
C ASP A 109 1.77 12.05 -13.17
N GLY A 110 1.60 13.20 -12.50
CA GLY A 110 2.64 14.23 -12.42
C GLY A 110 3.69 14.03 -11.32
N ASP A 111 3.48 13.06 -10.41
CA ASP A 111 4.37 12.77 -9.28
C ASP A 111 5.35 11.62 -9.55
N ALA A 112 5.17 10.88 -10.66
CA ALA A 112 5.99 9.74 -11.06
C ALA A 112 7.31 10.15 -11.73
#